data_AF-T1JIK3-F1
#
_entry.id   AF-T1JIK3-F1
#
_cell.length_a   1.000
_cell.length_b   1.000
_cell.length_c   1.000
_cell.angle_alpha   90.00
_cell.angle_beta   90.00
_cell.angle_gamma   90.00
#
_symmetry.space_group_name_H-M   'P 1'
#
loop_
_entity.id
_entity.type
_entity.pdbx_description
1 polymer ?
#
loop_
_entity_poly.entity_id
_entity_poly.type
_entity_poly.pdbx_seq_one_letter_code
_entity_poly.pdbx_strand_id
1 'polypeptide(L)'
;MSRPKHRVWMLGLGFLVFCTMLYFPILFSFRPPMVEWLTMKRDLRYYVSELNDTAIISPIETCLASPDNELLIIVVVCSSIENMAARVAIRATWGSPATYNQSQFRLIFFLGRSENDSSQASIFRESEEYGDIVQEDFIDTYNNLTLKSVMMLLWVGRHCQRARFLLKTDDDTFVHLEALRTALKQRDQPNLLLGSLICGAIPIKDRKSKWYSPSSMYRENVYPNYLSGTAYVVSRDLIRPLFKTALETPFFHLEDIFITGICARKNRIRPQDHIGFSYQRRRMDPCLFRRVITSHRMNPNDMRRMWYQMHHEEGICNVTRKMRLRNYNPQRCFV
;
A
#
# COMPACT_ATOMS: atom_id res chain seq x y z
N MET A 1 19.96 -14.44 93.64
CA MET A 1 18.99 -13.78 92.74
C MET A 1 19.52 -13.86 91.32
N SER A 2 18.66 -14.24 90.39
CA SER A 2 18.93 -15.15 89.28
C SER A 2 19.51 -14.54 88.00
N ARG A 3 20.46 -15.29 87.43
CA ARG A 3 20.99 -15.34 86.05
C ARG A 3 21.59 -16.77 85.90
N PRO A 4 21.92 -17.35 84.71
CA PRO A 4 21.75 -16.88 83.31
C PRO A 4 21.56 -18.01 82.21
N LYS A 5 21.63 -17.59 80.93
CA LYS A 5 22.00 -18.28 79.64
C LYS A 5 20.92 -19.17 78.97
N HIS A 6 20.70 -19.16 77.65
CA HIS A 6 21.61 -19.08 76.49
C HIS A 6 20.98 -18.39 75.25
N ARG A 7 21.83 -17.72 74.46
CA ARG A 7 21.67 -17.38 73.02
C ARG A 7 22.06 -18.59 72.18
N VAL A 8 21.34 -18.90 71.09
CA VAL A 8 21.92 -19.34 69.78
C VAL A 8 21.01 -18.87 68.64
N TRP A 9 21.66 -18.43 67.57
CA TRP A 9 21.17 -17.87 66.32
C TRP A 9 20.40 -18.87 65.44
N MET A 10 19.36 -18.39 64.74
CA MET A 10 18.96 -18.88 63.41
C MET A 10 18.46 -17.69 62.59
N LEU A 11 19.37 -17.14 61.77
CA LEU A 11 19.06 -16.38 60.56
C LEU A 11 18.37 -17.31 59.56
N GLY A 12 17.28 -16.88 58.93
CA GLY A 12 16.79 -17.56 57.72
C GLY A 12 15.31 -17.32 57.42
N LEU A 13 15.05 -16.78 56.22
CA LEU A 13 13.76 -16.69 55.53
C LEU A 13 12.72 -15.70 56.08
N GLY A 14 13.05 -14.41 56.02
CA GLY A 14 12.08 -13.33 56.15
C GLY A 14 12.19 -12.27 55.06
N PHE A 15 12.69 -12.62 53.87
CA PHE A 15 13.02 -11.64 52.82
C PHE A 15 12.59 -12.03 51.40
N LEU A 16 11.42 -12.68 51.23
CA LEU A 16 11.07 -13.18 49.89
C LEU A 16 9.59 -13.22 49.47
N VAL A 17 8.65 -12.49 50.10
CA VAL A 17 7.25 -12.54 49.60
C VAL A 17 6.49 -11.21 49.50
N PHE A 18 7.00 -10.05 49.93
CA PHE A 18 6.24 -8.80 49.74
C PHE A 18 7.05 -7.61 49.19
N CYS A 19 7.89 -7.90 48.18
CA CYS A 19 8.47 -6.87 47.30
C CYS A 19 8.59 -7.34 45.84
N THR A 20 7.69 -8.23 45.38
CA THR A 20 7.61 -8.62 43.96
C THR A 20 6.43 -7.99 43.21
N MET A 21 5.63 -7.14 43.86
CA MET A 21 4.53 -6.39 43.23
C MET A 21 4.96 -5.10 42.49
N LEU A 22 6.26 -4.87 42.27
CA LEU A 22 6.75 -3.68 41.52
C LEU A 22 7.83 -3.97 40.46
N TYR A 23 8.12 -5.23 40.15
CA TYR A 23 9.00 -5.58 39.02
C TYR A 23 8.49 -6.84 38.31
N PHE A 24 7.23 -6.81 37.86
CA PHE A 24 6.89 -7.52 36.64
C PHE A 24 7.25 -6.57 35.51
N PRO A 25 8.34 -6.77 34.75
CA PRO A 25 8.37 -6.18 33.43
C PRO A 25 7.12 -6.71 32.75
N ILE A 26 6.28 -5.79 32.32
CA ILE A 26 5.16 -5.99 31.40
C ILE A 26 5.78 -6.59 30.14
N LEU A 27 6.09 -7.88 30.17
CA LEU A 27 6.23 -8.73 29.02
C LEU A 27 4.81 -9.13 28.61
N PHE A 28 4.02 -8.11 28.27
CA PHE A 28 3.05 -8.29 27.20
C PHE A 28 3.87 -8.53 25.93
N SER A 29 4.34 -9.76 25.77
CA SER A 29 4.35 -10.32 24.43
C SER A 29 2.89 -10.51 24.07
N PHE A 30 2.25 -9.40 23.66
CA PHE A 30 0.99 -9.41 22.95
C PHE A 30 1.28 -10.21 21.67
N ARG A 31 1.05 -11.52 21.72
CA ARG A 31 0.99 -12.34 20.51
C ARG A 31 -0.33 -11.99 19.85
N PRO A 32 -0.35 -11.36 18.67
CA PRO A 32 -1.60 -11.01 18.02
C PRO A 32 -2.37 -12.28 17.65
N PRO A 33 -3.72 -12.27 17.67
CA PRO A 33 -4.51 -13.37 17.16
C PRO A 33 -4.30 -13.45 15.65
N MET A 34 -3.54 -14.45 15.23
CA MET A 34 -3.12 -14.67 13.84
C MET A 34 -4.17 -15.47 13.06
N VAL A 35 -5.47 -15.21 13.29
CA VAL A 35 -6.57 -16.11 12.86
C VAL A 35 -7.82 -15.33 12.47
N GLU A 36 -7.74 -14.54 11.40
CA GLU A 36 -8.94 -13.97 10.77
C GLU A 36 -8.96 -14.21 9.25
N TRP A 37 -7.82 -14.00 8.60
CA TRP A 37 -7.67 -14.28 7.17
C TRP A 37 -7.45 -15.76 6.82
N LEU A 38 -6.92 -16.56 7.76
CA LEU A 38 -6.76 -18.01 7.58
C LEU A 38 -8.12 -18.74 7.47
N THR A 39 -9.17 -18.13 8.03
CA THR A 39 -10.54 -18.62 8.04
C THR A 39 -11.42 -18.00 6.95
N MET A 40 -10.91 -17.02 6.21
CA MET A 40 -11.64 -16.34 5.15
C MET A 40 -11.91 -17.31 3.98
N LYS A 41 -13.10 -17.22 3.37
CA LYS A 41 -13.40 -18.01 2.17
C LYS A 41 -12.45 -17.60 1.06
N ARG A 42 -11.86 -18.58 0.37
CA ARG A 42 -10.89 -18.30 -0.69
C ARG A 42 -11.52 -17.96 -2.04
N ASP A 43 -12.83 -18.09 -2.16
CA ASP A 43 -13.55 -17.63 -3.35
C ASP A 43 -13.96 -16.16 -3.15
N LEU A 44 -13.36 -15.28 -3.94
CA LEU A 44 -13.59 -13.83 -3.82
C LEU A 44 -15.01 -13.41 -4.20
N ARG A 45 -15.77 -14.26 -4.90
CA ARG A 45 -17.16 -13.99 -5.29
C ARG A 45 -18.13 -13.91 -4.11
N TYR A 46 -17.70 -14.37 -2.92
CA TYR A 46 -18.45 -14.15 -1.68
C TYR A 46 -18.39 -12.70 -1.19
N TYR A 47 -17.37 -11.94 -1.59
CA TYR A 47 -17.10 -10.59 -1.10
C TYR A 47 -17.21 -9.52 -2.18
N VAL A 48 -17.03 -9.89 -3.45
CA VAL A 48 -17.04 -8.97 -4.59
C VAL A 48 -17.97 -9.50 -5.67
N SER A 49 -18.90 -8.66 -6.12
CA SER A 49 -19.83 -8.98 -7.22
C SER A 49 -19.68 -7.97 -8.35
N GLU A 50 -19.49 -8.46 -9.59
CA GLU A 50 -19.49 -7.60 -10.80
C GLU A 50 -20.88 -7.00 -11.09
N LEU A 51 -21.96 -7.50 -10.46
CA LEU A 51 -23.32 -7.01 -10.69
C LEU A 51 -23.80 -6.00 -9.63
N ASN A 52 -23.24 -6.02 -8.43
CA ASN A 52 -23.66 -5.14 -7.35
C ASN A 52 -22.68 -3.98 -7.19
N ASP A 53 -23.22 -2.80 -6.93
CA ASP A 53 -22.43 -1.68 -6.45
C ASP A 53 -22.38 -1.75 -4.91
N THR A 54 -21.17 -1.89 -4.37
CA THR A 54 -20.91 -2.00 -2.93
C THR A 54 -20.24 -0.74 -2.37
N ALA A 55 -20.05 0.27 -3.22
CA ALA A 55 -19.45 1.53 -2.79
C ALA A 55 -20.43 2.27 -1.86
N ILE A 56 -19.98 2.53 -0.64
CA ILE A 56 -20.66 3.38 0.36
C ILE A 56 -20.54 4.85 -0.07
N ILE A 57 -19.37 5.21 -0.60
CA ILE A 57 -19.06 6.54 -1.12
C ILE A 57 -18.41 6.36 -2.48
N SER A 58 -18.92 7.08 -3.49
CA SER A 58 -18.45 6.98 -4.87
C SER A 58 -18.52 8.36 -5.55
N PRO A 59 -17.38 9.03 -5.81
CA PRO A 59 -17.36 10.33 -6.44
C PRO A 59 -17.31 10.14 -7.96
N ILE A 60 -18.46 9.78 -8.54
CA ILE A 60 -18.60 9.37 -9.94
C ILE A 60 -18.10 10.45 -10.91
N GLU A 61 -18.22 11.72 -10.52
CA GLU A 61 -17.79 12.86 -11.33
C GLU A 61 -16.27 12.92 -11.53
N THR A 62 -15.48 12.31 -10.64
CA THR A 62 -14.00 12.34 -10.68
C THR A 62 -13.43 11.75 -11.95
N CYS A 63 -14.12 10.77 -12.53
CA CYS A 63 -13.69 10.08 -13.75
C CYS A 63 -14.40 10.55 -15.02
N LEU A 64 -15.22 11.60 -14.93
CA LEU A 64 -15.76 12.27 -16.12
C LEU A 64 -14.62 12.96 -16.87
N ALA A 65 -14.40 12.52 -18.11
CA ALA A 65 -13.34 13.05 -18.96
C ALA A 65 -13.69 14.48 -19.42
N SER A 66 -12.69 15.37 -19.40
CA SER A 66 -12.72 16.54 -20.28
C SER A 66 -12.65 16.07 -21.74
N PRO A 67 -13.35 16.73 -22.66
CA PRO A 67 -13.54 16.28 -24.05
C PRO A 67 -12.26 16.20 -24.90
N ASP A 68 -11.11 16.64 -24.40
CA ASP A 68 -9.85 16.60 -25.15
C ASP A 68 -9.02 15.33 -24.90
N ASN A 69 -8.36 14.91 -25.97
CA ASN A 69 -7.71 13.61 -26.21
C ASN A 69 -6.43 13.38 -25.37
N GLU A 70 -6.47 13.67 -24.07
CA GLU A 70 -5.33 13.65 -23.18
C GLU A 70 -5.13 12.30 -22.47
N LEU A 71 -3.86 11.94 -22.27
CA LEU A 71 -3.41 10.82 -21.46
C LEU A 71 -3.91 10.95 -20.01
N LEU A 72 -5.08 10.36 -19.70
CA LEU A 72 -5.60 10.36 -18.33
C LEU A 72 -4.97 9.24 -17.49
N ILE A 73 -4.42 9.59 -16.34
CA ILE A 73 -3.88 8.68 -15.32
C ILE A 73 -4.75 8.81 -14.07
N ILE A 74 -5.46 7.73 -13.72
CA ILE A 74 -6.18 7.67 -12.43
C ILE A 74 -5.17 7.25 -11.35
N VAL A 75 -4.94 8.13 -10.38
CA VAL A 75 -4.07 7.93 -9.23
C VAL A 75 -4.93 7.50 -8.06
N VAL A 76 -4.80 6.25 -7.67
CA VAL A 76 -5.52 5.66 -6.55
C VAL A 76 -4.55 5.47 -5.39
N VAL A 77 -4.80 6.22 -4.32
CA VAL A 77 -4.08 6.11 -3.06
C VAL A 77 -4.87 5.20 -2.13
N CYS A 78 -4.37 3.99 -1.88
CA CYS A 78 -4.92 3.13 -0.85
C CYS A 78 -4.57 3.73 0.53
N SER A 79 -5.59 4.22 1.23
CA SER A 79 -5.47 4.81 2.56
C SER A 79 -6.38 4.08 3.55
N SER A 80 -6.25 4.37 4.84
CA SER A 80 -7.18 3.91 5.88
C SER A 80 -7.93 5.10 6.48
N ILE A 81 -9.05 4.83 7.14
CA ILE A 81 -9.91 5.88 7.71
C ILE A 81 -9.13 6.82 8.63
N GLU A 82 -8.27 6.26 9.47
CA GLU A 82 -7.45 7.00 10.46
C GLU A 82 -6.36 7.88 9.85
N ASN A 83 -6.00 7.66 8.57
CA ASN A 83 -4.88 8.34 7.92
C ASN A 83 -5.26 9.68 7.25
N MET A 84 -6.20 10.43 7.84
CA MET A 84 -6.62 11.75 7.33
C MET A 84 -5.43 12.71 7.14
N ALA A 85 -4.48 12.72 8.09
CA ALA A 85 -3.30 13.57 8.00
C ALA A 85 -2.41 13.27 6.78
N ALA A 86 -2.36 12.00 6.33
CA ALA A 86 -1.67 11.59 5.12
C ALA A 86 -2.42 12.10 3.89
N ARG A 87 -3.74 11.88 3.81
CA ARG A 87 -4.57 12.37 2.70
C ARG A 87 -4.46 13.88 2.51
N VAL A 88 -4.56 14.64 3.61
CA VAL A 88 -4.39 16.10 3.61
C VAL A 88 -3.00 16.51 3.10
N ALA A 89 -1.94 15.83 3.56
CA ALA A 89 -0.59 16.11 3.07
C ALA A 89 -0.43 15.80 1.58
N ILE A 90 -1.01 14.71 1.09
CA ILE A 90 -0.96 14.32 -0.32
C ILE A 90 -1.65 15.37 -1.19
N ARG A 91 -2.88 15.79 -0.83
CA ARG A 91 -3.62 16.86 -1.54
C ARG A 91 -2.81 18.16 -1.60
N ALA A 92 -2.18 18.53 -0.48
CA ALA A 92 -1.40 19.77 -0.37
C ALA A 92 0.02 19.69 -0.98
N THR A 93 0.46 18.51 -1.44
CA THR A 93 1.83 18.30 -1.94
C THR A 93 1.82 17.64 -3.30
N TRP A 94 2.35 16.42 -3.40
CA TRP A 94 2.59 15.74 -4.66
C TRP A 94 1.31 15.33 -5.39
N GLY A 95 0.18 15.21 -4.67
CA GLY A 95 -1.13 14.97 -5.25
C GLY A 95 -1.78 16.22 -5.84
N SER A 96 -1.30 17.43 -5.49
CA SER A 96 -1.91 18.71 -5.91
C SER A 96 -2.10 18.87 -7.43
N PRO A 97 -1.20 18.39 -8.32
CA PRO A 97 -1.44 18.48 -9.77
C PRO A 97 -2.66 17.67 -10.22
N ALA A 98 -3.00 16.59 -9.51
CA ALA A 98 -4.14 15.73 -9.77
C ALA A 98 -5.43 16.21 -9.06
N THR A 99 -5.31 17.09 -8.06
CA THR A 99 -6.44 17.66 -7.31
C THR A 99 -6.94 18.98 -7.93
N TYR A 100 -6.06 19.93 -8.22
CA TYR A 100 -6.48 21.31 -8.52
C TYR A 100 -6.33 21.72 -9.98
N ASN A 101 -5.44 21.08 -10.73
CA ASN A 101 -5.01 21.60 -12.04
C ASN A 101 -5.80 21.02 -13.22
N GLN A 102 -6.96 20.38 -12.97
CA GLN A 102 -7.82 19.69 -13.96
C GLN A 102 -7.03 18.93 -15.04
N SER A 103 -5.94 18.29 -14.62
CA SER A 103 -4.84 17.86 -15.49
C SER A 103 -5.08 16.48 -16.13
N GLN A 104 -4.05 15.93 -16.77
CA GLN A 104 -3.92 14.53 -17.15
C GLN A 104 -4.03 13.53 -15.98
N PHE A 105 -4.14 14.00 -14.74
CA PHE A 105 -4.26 13.16 -13.56
C PHE A 105 -5.60 13.38 -12.86
N ARG A 106 -6.11 12.31 -12.27
CA ARG A 106 -7.22 12.36 -11.29
C ARG A 106 -6.77 11.63 -10.05
N LEU A 107 -6.94 12.24 -8.89
CA LEU A 107 -6.60 11.64 -7.60
C LEU A 107 -7.87 11.12 -6.93
N ILE A 108 -7.82 9.88 -6.44
CA ILE A 108 -8.80 9.38 -5.48
C ILE A 108 -8.08 8.66 -4.33
N PHE A 109 -8.70 8.72 -3.16
CA PHE A 109 -8.35 7.89 -2.01
C PHE A 109 -9.31 6.71 -1.93
N PHE A 110 -8.79 5.51 -1.77
CA PHE A 110 -9.56 4.27 -1.72
C PHE A 110 -9.51 3.66 -0.32
N LEU A 111 -10.66 3.56 0.33
CA LEU A 111 -10.83 3.18 1.73
C LEU A 111 -11.79 2.00 1.88
N GLY A 112 -11.62 1.22 2.96
CA GLY A 112 -12.69 0.38 3.48
C GLY A 112 -13.55 1.14 4.49
N ARG A 113 -14.57 0.49 5.04
CA ARG A 113 -15.36 1.02 6.16
C ARG A 113 -14.70 0.79 7.52
N SER A 114 -15.11 1.59 8.50
CA SER A 114 -14.80 1.38 9.92
C SER A 114 -15.96 0.67 10.59
N GLU A 115 -15.71 -0.02 11.69
CA GLU A 115 -16.75 -0.45 12.63
C GLU A 115 -17.14 0.67 13.61
N ASN A 116 -16.37 1.77 13.64
CA ASN A 116 -16.63 2.92 14.49
C ASN A 116 -17.42 3.99 13.72
N ASP A 117 -18.67 4.22 14.15
CA ASP A 117 -19.59 5.21 13.56
C ASP A 117 -19.03 6.63 13.53
N SER A 118 -18.27 7.03 14.57
CA SER A 118 -17.68 8.38 14.62
C SER A 118 -16.59 8.58 13.57
N SER A 119 -15.76 7.55 13.34
CA SER A 119 -14.78 7.53 12.25
C SER A 119 -15.46 7.47 10.88
N GLN A 120 -16.62 6.84 10.78
CA GLN A 120 -17.39 6.81 9.53
C GLN A 120 -17.99 8.19 9.19
N ALA A 121 -18.52 8.90 10.19
CA ALA A 121 -19.05 10.25 10.01
C ALA A 121 -17.97 11.30 9.63
N SER A 122 -16.71 11.12 10.05
CA SER A 122 -15.63 12.00 9.59
C SER A 122 -15.29 11.78 8.12
N ILE A 123 -15.36 10.55 7.63
CA ILE A 123 -15.12 10.22 6.21
C ILE A 123 -16.22 10.78 5.31
N PHE A 124 -17.49 10.75 5.74
CA PHE A 124 -18.56 11.40 4.98
C PHE A 124 -18.32 12.90 4.82
N ARG A 125 -17.97 13.60 5.91
CA ARG A 125 -17.63 15.04 5.86
C ARG A 125 -16.42 15.32 4.98
N GLU A 126 -15.36 14.51 5.09
CA GLU A 126 -14.19 14.65 4.21
C GLU A 126 -14.57 14.42 2.74
N SER A 127 -15.43 13.44 2.45
CA SER A 127 -15.90 13.18 1.10
C SER A 127 -16.74 14.32 0.54
N GLU A 128 -17.61 14.94 1.35
CA GLU A 128 -18.39 16.11 0.94
C GLU A 128 -17.49 17.32 0.64
N GLU A 129 -16.41 17.49 1.41
CA GLU A 129 -15.48 18.60 1.23
C GLU A 129 -14.58 18.46 -0.01
N TYR A 130 -14.04 17.25 -0.25
CA TYR A 130 -13.01 17.04 -1.27
C TYR A 130 -13.47 16.30 -2.52
N GLY A 131 -14.57 15.53 -2.44
CA GLY A 131 -15.10 14.78 -3.59
C GLY A 131 -14.14 13.75 -4.19
N ASP A 132 -13.15 13.27 -3.44
CA ASP A 132 -12.07 12.41 -3.93
C ASP A 132 -11.94 11.07 -3.17
N ILE A 133 -12.96 10.68 -2.42
CA ILE A 133 -12.99 9.43 -1.63
C ILE A 133 -13.87 8.39 -2.30
N VAL A 134 -13.30 7.22 -2.58
CA VAL A 134 -14.05 5.98 -2.81
C VAL A 134 -13.98 5.15 -1.54
N GLN A 135 -15.13 4.74 -1.04
CA GLN A 135 -15.22 3.86 0.11
C GLN A 135 -16.08 2.65 -0.21
N GLU A 136 -15.54 1.45 0.00
CA GLU A 136 -16.22 0.19 -0.22
C GLU A 136 -16.60 -0.49 1.10
N ASP A 137 -17.62 -1.35 1.03
CA ASP A 137 -18.14 -2.09 2.19
C ASP A 137 -17.27 -3.31 2.57
N PHE A 138 -16.05 -3.05 3.05
CA PHE A 138 -15.21 -4.05 3.71
C PHE A 138 -14.43 -3.45 4.88
N ILE A 139 -14.11 -4.27 5.89
CA ILE A 139 -13.30 -3.82 7.04
C ILE A 139 -11.87 -3.52 6.59
N ASP A 140 -11.42 -2.29 6.79
CA ASP A 140 -10.10 -1.86 6.36
C ASP A 140 -8.98 -2.40 7.28
N THR A 141 -8.42 -3.55 6.92
CA THR A 141 -7.28 -4.16 7.61
C THR A 141 -6.16 -4.51 6.64
N TYR A 142 -4.93 -4.67 7.16
CA TYR A 142 -3.78 -5.12 6.35
C TYR A 142 -4.06 -6.45 5.62
N ASN A 143 -4.80 -7.36 6.25
CA ASN A 143 -5.12 -8.66 5.65
C ASN A 143 -6.15 -8.56 4.52
N ASN A 144 -6.95 -7.50 4.52
CA ASN A 144 -7.96 -7.22 3.51
C ASN A 144 -7.42 -6.35 2.36
N LEU A 145 -6.12 -6.05 2.31
CA LEU A 145 -5.53 -5.30 1.19
C LEU A 145 -5.80 -5.95 -0.16
N THR A 146 -5.81 -7.29 -0.22
CA THR A 146 -6.15 -8.00 -1.47
C THR A 146 -7.59 -7.71 -1.89
N LEU A 147 -8.54 -7.72 -0.95
CA LEU A 147 -9.93 -7.37 -1.22
C LEU A 147 -10.04 -5.90 -1.67
N LYS A 148 -9.34 -4.98 -0.99
CA LYS A 148 -9.24 -3.56 -1.35
C LYS A 148 -8.79 -3.39 -2.81
N SER A 149 -7.71 -4.05 -3.23
CA SER A 149 -7.22 -3.94 -4.60
C SER A 149 -8.14 -4.56 -5.65
N VAL A 150 -8.83 -5.67 -5.32
CA VAL A 150 -9.81 -6.26 -6.25
C VAL A 150 -11.00 -5.32 -6.44
N MET A 151 -11.51 -4.73 -5.36
CA MET A 151 -12.57 -3.71 -5.42
C MET A 151 -12.10 -2.43 -6.12
N MET A 152 -10.85 -2.01 -5.94
CA MET A 152 -10.25 -0.91 -6.70
C MET A 152 -10.28 -1.19 -8.22
N LEU A 153 -9.86 -2.39 -8.64
CA LEU A 153 -9.92 -2.77 -10.07
C LEU A 153 -11.36 -2.78 -10.59
N LEU A 154 -12.32 -3.24 -9.79
CA LEU A 154 -13.74 -3.21 -10.12
C LEU A 154 -14.23 -1.76 -10.32
N TRP A 155 -14.02 -0.90 -9.32
CA TRP A 155 -14.48 0.49 -9.34
C TRP A 155 -13.85 1.27 -10.49
N VAL A 156 -12.52 1.19 -10.65
CA VAL A 156 -11.80 1.84 -11.77
C VAL A 156 -12.27 1.31 -13.12
N GLY A 157 -12.48 -0.01 -13.23
CA GLY A 157 -12.98 -0.64 -14.45
C GLY A 157 -14.40 -0.23 -14.81
N ARG A 158 -15.24 0.11 -13.83
CA ARG A 158 -16.61 0.60 -14.03
C ARG A 158 -16.64 2.09 -14.37
N HIS A 159 -15.98 2.92 -13.55
CA HIS A 159 -16.18 4.38 -13.56
C HIS A 159 -15.12 5.14 -14.34
N CYS A 160 -13.92 4.59 -14.53
CA CYS A 160 -12.78 5.28 -15.12
C CYS A 160 -12.29 4.66 -16.43
N GLN A 161 -13.22 4.19 -17.26
CA GLN A 161 -12.93 3.48 -18.52
C GLN A 161 -12.11 4.28 -19.54
N ARG A 162 -12.07 5.62 -19.40
CA ARG A 162 -11.27 6.50 -20.24
C ARG A 162 -9.83 6.69 -19.75
N ALA A 163 -9.53 6.36 -18.50
CA ALA A 163 -8.16 6.43 -17.98
C ALA A 163 -7.28 5.43 -18.73
N ARG A 164 -6.14 5.89 -19.27
CA ARG A 164 -5.18 5.05 -19.99
C ARG A 164 -4.35 4.19 -19.04
N PHE A 165 -4.09 4.72 -17.85
CA PHE A 165 -3.32 4.05 -16.81
C PHE A 165 -3.98 4.25 -15.44
N LEU A 166 -3.94 3.20 -14.63
CA LEU A 166 -4.14 3.25 -13.19
C LEU A 166 -2.77 3.25 -12.51
N LEU A 167 -2.51 4.24 -11.64
CA LEU A 167 -1.46 4.16 -10.65
C LEU A 167 -2.10 3.77 -9.31
N LYS A 168 -1.73 2.61 -8.77
CA LYS A 168 -1.97 2.27 -7.36
C LYS A 168 -0.76 2.73 -6.54
N THR A 169 -0.99 3.38 -5.40
CA THR A 169 0.07 3.70 -4.43
C THR A 169 -0.47 3.68 -2.99
N ASP A 170 0.43 3.58 -2.01
CA ASP A 170 0.09 3.71 -0.59
C ASP A 170 0.13 5.17 -0.11
N ASP A 171 -0.58 5.48 0.98
CA ASP A 171 -0.64 6.83 1.57
C ASP A 171 0.62 7.27 2.31
N ASP A 172 1.62 6.39 2.44
CA ASP A 172 2.96 6.68 2.92
C ASP A 172 4.01 6.70 1.78
N THR A 173 3.57 6.86 0.53
CA THR A 173 4.44 6.94 -0.64
C THR A 173 4.38 8.32 -1.27
N PHE A 174 5.54 8.91 -1.53
CA PHE A 174 5.66 10.13 -2.35
C PHE A 174 5.72 9.75 -3.83
N VAL A 175 4.95 10.44 -4.68
CA VAL A 175 4.94 10.21 -6.13
C VAL A 175 5.23 11.50 -6.91
N HIS A 176 6.27 11.50 -7.74
CA HIS A 176 6.51 12.59 -8.68
C HIS A 176 5.73 12.36 -9.99
N LEU A 177 4.52 12.93 -10.07
CA LEU A 177 3.56 12.70 -11.15
C LEU A 177 4.12 13.05 -12.54
N GLU A 178 4.89 14.13 -12.69
CA GLU A 178 5.48 14.50 -13.98
C GLU A 178 6.56 13.52 -14.47
N ALA A 179 7.38 12.96 -13.55
CA ALA A 179 8.31 11.90 -13.92
C ALA A 179 7.57 10.61 -14.30
N LEU A 180 6.46 10.30 -13.63
CA LEU A 180 5.59 9.18 -14.00
C LEU A 180 5.05 9.36 -15.42
N ARG A 181 4.45 10.51 -15.72
CA ARG A 181 3.89 10.80 -17.05
C ARG A 181 4.94 10.68 -18.14
N THR A 182 6.14 11.23 -17.92
CA THR A 182 7.25 11.09 -18.87
C THR A 182 7.61 9.63 -19.11
N ALA A 183 7.70 8.82 -18.05
CA ALA A 183 7.98 7.39 -18.17
C ALA A 183 6.88 6.61 -18.90
N LEU A 184 5.61 6.97 -18.71
CA LEU A 184 4.47 6.32 -19.37
C LEU A 184 4.32 6.74 -20.84
N LYS A 185 4.55 8.01 -21.19
CA LYS A 185 4.57 8.45 -22.61
C LYS A 185 5.62 7.69 -23.44
N GLN A 186 6.74 7.29 -22.83
CA GLN A 186 7.78 6.48 -23.47
C GLN A 186 7.44 4.97 -23.54
N ARG A 187 6.39 4.53 -22.84
CA ARG A 187 6.01 3.11 -22.65
C ARG A 187 4.53 2.91 -22.91
N ASP A 188 3.97 3.68 -23.82
CA ASP A 188 2.56 3.64 -24.16
C ASP A 188 2.26 2.40 -25.01
N GLN A 189 2.25 1.24 -24.36
CA GLN A 189 2.11 -0.08 -24.95
C GLN A 189 0.98 -0.84 -24.25
N PRO A 190 0.27 -1.73 -24.97
CA PRO A 190 -0.71 -2.61 -24.35
C PRO A 190 -0.03 -3.57 -23.36
N ASN A 191 -0.82 -4.09 -22.43
CA ASN A 191 -0.40 -5.04 -21.40
C ASN A 191 0.76 -4.53 -20.51
N LEU A 192 0.78 -3.22 -20.21
CA LEU A 192 1.79 -2.64 -19.33
C LEU A 192 1.41 -2.83 -17.86
N LEU A 193 2.25 -3.58 -17.15
CA LEU A 193 2.26 -3.68 -15.70
C LEU A 193 3.65 -3.25 -15.21
N LEU A 194 3.78 -2.04 -14.64
CA LEU A 194 5.06 -1.37 -14.42
C LEU A 194 5.25 -0.97 -12.95
N GLY A 195 6.41 -1.21 -12.37
CA GLY A 195 6.70 -0.80 -10.99
C GLY A 195 8.09 -1.20 -10.53
N SER A 196 8.26 -1.41 -9.23
CA SER A 196 9.51 -2.01 -8.71
C SER A 196 9.39 -3.53 -8.70
N LEU A 197 10.15 -4.20 -9.56
CA LEU A 197 10.07 -5.65 -9.74
C LEU A 197 10.79 -6.41 -8.60
N ILE A 198 10.14 -7.48 -8.11
CA ILE A 198 10.65 -8.42 -7.11
C ILE A 198 10.62 -9.82 -7.74
N CYS A 199 11.75 -10.53 -7.64
CA CYS A 199 11.97 -11.82 -8.30
C CYS A 199 12.62 -12.82 -7.35
N GLY A 200 12.31 -14.10 -7.52
CA GLY A 200 12.86 -15.18 -6.70
C GLY A 200 12.46 -15.12 -5.22
N ALA A 201 11.42 -14.35 -4.88
CA ALA A 201 10.94 -14.27 -3.51
C ALA A 201 10.32 -15.61 -3.09
N ILE A 202 10.69 -16.10 -1.92
CA ILE A 202 10.21 -17.36 -1.37
C ILE A 202 9.12 -17.11 -0.31
N PRO A 203 8.10 -17.99 -0.21
CA PRO A 203 7.08 -17.88 0.83
C PRO A 203 7.66 -17.96 2.24
N ILE A 204 7.41 -16.93 3.06
CA ILE A 204 7.85 -16.91 4.45
C ILE A 204 6.99 -17.88 5.27
N LYS A 205 7.63 -18.86 5.93
CA LYS A 205 6.95 -19.88 6.73
C LYS A 205 6.84 -19.54 8.22
N ASP A 206 7.49 -18.48 8.67
CA ASP A 206 7.35 -17.99 10.04
C ASP A 206 5.97 -17.35 10.23
N ARG A 207 5.15 -17.98 11.06
CA ARG A 207 3.81 -17.53 11.46
C ARG A 207 3.82 -16.13 12.08
N LYS A 208 4.91 -15.71 12.74
CA LYS A 208 5.00 -14.38 13.36
C LYS A 208 5.25 -13.25 12.34
N SER A 209 5.66 -13.58 11.13
CA SER A 209 5.85 -12.60 10.08
C SER A 209 4.51 -12.07 9.60
N LYS A 210 4.40 -10.75 9.45
CA LYS A 210 3.24 -10.13 8.77
C LYS A 210 3.10 -10.56 7.30
N TRP A 211 4.14 -11.19 6.75
CA TRP A 211 4.18 -11.75 5.40
C TRP A 211 4.14 -13.28 5.39
N TYR A 212 3.65 -13.90 6.49
CA TYR A 212 3.52 -15.34 6.61
C TYR A 212 2.66 -15.93 5.50
N SER A 213 3.18 -16.92 4.79
CA SER A 213 2.52 -17.57 3.66
C SER A 213 2.34 -19.08 3.92
N PRO A 214 1.15 -19.47 4.41
CA PRO A 214 0.85 -20.85 4.74
C PRO A 214 0.84 -21.69 3.47
N SER A 215 1.35 -22.91 3.57
CA SER A 215 1.36 -23.86 2.44
C SER A 215 -0.04 -24.24 1.96
N SER A 216 -1.07 -24.08 2.80
CA SER A 216 -2.48 -24.23 2.40
C SER A 216 -2.93 -23.16 1.39
N MET A 217 -2.34 -21.97 1.44
CA MET A 217 -2.69 -20.84 0.58
C MET A 217 -1.79 -20.80 -0.67
N TYR A 218 -0.49 -21.06 -0.51
CA TYR A 218 0.48 -21.07 -1.60
C TYR A 218 1.47 -22.24 -1.46
N ARG A 219 1.43 -23.16 -2.44
CA ARG A 219 2.17 -24.44 -2.40
C ARG A 219 3.53 -24.40 -3.08
N GLU A 220 3.74 -23.48 -4.02
CA GLU A 220 5.02 -23.38 -4.74
C GLU A 220 6.12 -22.82 -3.82
N ASN A 221 7.37 -23.15 -4.12
CA ASN A 221 8.52 -22.73 -3.31
C ASN A 221 8.98 -21.29 -3.61
N VAL A 222 8.57 -20.73 -4.74
CA VAL A 222 8.97 -19.41 -5.22
C VAL A 222 7.72 -18.72 -5.77
N TYR A 223 7.52 -17.46 -5.41
CA TYR A 223 6.44 -16.65 -5.98
C TYR A 223 6.73 -16.34 -7.46
N PRO A 224 5.68 -16.12 -8.29
CA PRO A 224 5.88 -15.46 -9.58
C PRO A 224 6.56 -14.10 -9.38
N ASN A 225 7.30 -13.63 -10.40
CA ASN A 225 7.77 -12.25 -10.41
C ASN A 225 6.58 -11.31 -10.23
N TYR A 226 6.72 -10.33 -9.35
CA TYR A 226 5.64 -9.40 -8.98
C TYR A 226 6.20 -8.01 -8.74
N LEU A 227 5.36 -6.99 -8.76
CA LEU A 227 5.73 -5.63 -8.42
C LEU A 227 5.48 -5.39 -6.94
N SER A 228 6.31 -4.58 -6.30
CA SER A 228 6.05 -4.20 -4.91
C SER A 228 4.72 -3.45 -4.76
N GLY A 229 3.97 -3.80 -3.71
CA GLY A 229 2.70 -3.17 -3.39
C GLY A 229 2.76 -1.67 -3.10
N THR A 230 3.94 -1.10 -2.83
CA THR A 230 4.08 0.33 -2.47
C THR A 230 3.59 1.27 -3.58
N ALA A 231 3.84 0.88 -4.84
CA ALA A 231 3.29 1.55 -6.01
C ALA A 231 3.49 0.72 -7.29
N TYR A 232 2.46 0.65 -8.13
CA TYR A 232 2.52 0.04 -9.45
C TYR A 232 1.52 0.67 -10.43
N VAL A 233 1.82 0.57 -11.73
CA VAL A 233 0.97 1.05 -12.81
C VAL A 233 0.39 -0.13 -13.57
N VAL A 234 -0.90 -0.02 -13.91
CA VAL A 234 -1.65 -0.97 -14.74
C VAL A 234 -2.20 -0.22 -15.94
N SER A 235 -1.93 -0.69 -17.16
CA SER A 235 -2.59 -0.15 -18.36
C SER A 235 -4.07 -0.53 -18.39
N ARG A 236 -4.88 0.33 -19.00
CA ARG A 236 -6.34 0.17 -19.06
C ARG A 236 -6.80 -1.22 -19.50
N ASP A 237 -6.15 -1.77 -20.52
CA ASP A 237 -6.48 -3.07 -21.10
C ASP A 237 -6.25 -4.24 -20.15
N LEU A 238 -5.50 -4.05 -19.06
CA LEU A 238 -5.26 -5.06 -18.02
C LEU A 238 -6.22 -4.99 -16.82
N ILE A 239 -6.93 -3.88 -16.61
CA ILE A 239 -7.80 -3.70 -15.44
C ILE A 239 -8.84 -4.82 -15.36
N ARG A 240 -9.60 -5.03 -16.45
CA ARG A 240 -10.66 -6.03 -16.50
C ARG A 240 -10.12 -7.48 -16.50
N PRO A 241 -9.09 -7.85 -17.30
CA PRO A 241 -8.47 -9.17 -17.21
C PRO A 241 -7.96 -9.54 -15.82
N LEU A 242 -7.26 -8.61 -15.14
CA LEU A 242 -6.76 -8.82 -13.78
C LEU A 242 -7.92 -9.00 -12.79
N PHE A 243 -8.96 -8.16 -12.86
CA PHE A 243 -10.15 -8.30 -12.04
C PHE A 243 -10.84 -9.66 -12.21
N LYS A 244 -11.13 -10.07 -13.45
CA LYS A 244 -11.78 -11.36 -13.72
C LYS A 244 -10.95 -12.53 -13.22
N THR A 245 -9.64 -12.49 -13.46
CA THR A 245 -8.72 -13.53 -13.00
C THR A 245 -8.61 -13.58 -11.49
N ALA A 246 -8.72 -12.44 -10.79
CA ALA A 246 -8.78 -12.41 -9.34
C ALA A 246 -10.00 -13.18 -8.82
N LEU A 247 -11.18 -13.00 -9.43
CA LEU A 247 -12.40 -13.74 -9.04
C LEU A 247 -12.30 -15.25 -9.29
N GLU A 248 -11.52 -15.66 -10.29
CA GLU A 248 -11.28 -17.07 -10.65
C GLU A 248 -10.08 -17.69 -9.93
N THR A 249 -9.37 -16.90 -9.11
CA THR A 249 -8.16 -17.35 -8.41
C THR A 249 -8.43 -17.46 -6.91
N PRO A 250 -8.08 -18.60 -6.28
CA PRO A 250 -8.19 -18.72 -4.84
C PRO A 250 -7.44 -17.59 -4.14
N PHE A 251 -8.14 -16.85 -3.28
CA PHE A 251 -7.63 -15.71 -2.53
C PHE A 251 -6.26 -15.99 -1.92
N PHE A 252 -5.38 -15.00 -2.02
CA PHE A 252 -4.08 -14.94 -1.37
C PHE A 252 -3.92 -13.58 -0.70
N HIS A 253 -3.64 -13.55 0.61
CA HIS A 253 -3.73 -12.31 1.40
C HIS A 253 -2.70 -11.22 1.05
N LEU A 254 -1.53 -11.58 0.51
CA LEU A 254 -0.52 -10.61 0.08
C LEU A 254 -0.89 -10.07 -1.29
N GLU A 255 -1.44 -8.86 -1.29
CA GLU A 255 -2.07 -8.21 -2.44
C GLU A 255 -1.16 -8.09 -3.65
N ASP A 256 0.07 -7.67 -3.45
CA ASP A 256 1.00 -7.37 -4.52
C ASP A 256 1.43 -8.63 -5.27
N ILE A 257 1.70 -9.71 -4.52
CA ILE A 257 1.90 -11.06 -5.04
C ILE A 257 0.64 -11.57 -5.73
N PHE A 258 -0.55 -11.34 -5.17
CA PHE A 258 -1.80 -11.85 -5.73
C PHE A 258 -2.16 -11.19 -7.07
N ILE A 259 -2.21 -9.86 -7.11
CA ILE A 259 -2.61 -9.09 -8.30
C ILE A 259 -1.50 -9.08 -9.34
N THR A 260 -0.31 -8.62 -8.97
CA THR A 260 0.77 -8.35 -9.93
C THR A 260 1.67 -9.57 -10.19
N GLY A 261 1.51 -10.65 -9.41
CA GLY A 261 2.21 -11.91 -9.60
C GLY A 261 1.31 -13.03 -10.09
N ILE A 262 0.43 -13.54 -9.23
CA ILE A 262 -0.40 -14.73 -9.50
C ILE A 262 -1.40 -14.46 -10.62
N CYS A 263 -2.21 -13.40 -10.52
CA CYS A 263 -3.21 -13.05 -11.52
C CYS A 263 -2.54 -12.60 -12.84
N ALA A 264 -1.47 -11.81 -12.75
CA ALA A 264 -0.66 -11.44 -13.92
C ALA A 264 -0.12 -12.66 -14.68
N ARG A 265 0.51 -13.61 -13.97
CA ARG A 265 1.04 -14.86 -14.55
C ARG A 265 -0.04 -15.67 -15.25
N LYS A 266 -1.24 -15.80 -14.65
CA LYS A 266 -2.38 -16.50 -15.26
C LYS A 266 -2.87 -15.84 -16.56
N ASN A 267 -2.77 -14.52 -16.66
CA ASN A 267 -3.05 -13.77 -17.89
C ASN A 267 -1.86 -13.68 -18.85
N ARG A 268 -0.75 -14.38 -18.58
CA ARG A 268 0.51 -14.29 -19.36
C ARG A 268 1.08 -12.87 -19.43
N ILE A 269 0.80 -12.04 -18.43
CA ILE A 269 1.33 -10.69 -18.28
C ILE A 269 2.65 -10.79 -17.54
N ARG A 270 3.68 -10.13 -18.05
CA ARG A 270 4.99 -10.03 -17.40
C ARG A 270 5.13 -8.65 -16.75
N PRO A 271 5.23 -8.56 -15.42
CA PRO A 271 5.50 -7.30 -14.77
C PRO A 271 6.87 -6.76 -15.15
N GLN A 272 6.96 -5.45 -15.33
CA GLN A 272 8.14 -4.76 -15.85
C GLN A 272 8.76 -3.88 -14.76
N ASP A 273 10.07 -3.98 -14.64
CA ASP A 273 10.83 -3.14 -13.72
C ASP A 273 11.02 -1.72 -14.27
N HIS A 274 10.90 -0.73 -13.38
CA HIS A 274 11.28 0.64 -13.66
C HIS A 274 12.07 1.25 -12.49
N ILE A 275 13.29 1.70 -12.78
CA ILE A 275 14.24 2.21 -11.77
C ILE A 275 13.74 3.43 -10.98
N GLY A 276 12.79 4.17 -11.56
CA GLY A 276 12.13 5.30 -10.90
C GLY A 276 11.27 4.88 -9.70
N PHE A 277 10.76 3.65 -9.68
CA PHE A 277 9.97 3.12 -8.57
C PHE A 277 10.88 2.55 -7.48
N SER A 278 10.52 2.76 -6.21
CA SER A 278 11.21 2.19 -5.06
C SER A 278 10.25 1.84 -3.95
N TYR A 279 10.35 0.60 -3.45
CA TYR A 279 9.67 0.16 -2.22
C TYR A 279 10.43 0.50 -0.94
N GLN A 280 11.63 1.07 -1.09
CA GLN A 280 12.43 1.60 0.01
C GLN A 280 12.35 3.12 0.06
N ARG A 281 12.58 3.66 1.25
CA ARG A 281 12.76 5.09 1.43
C ARG A 281 14.01 5.55 0.69
N ARG A 282 13.88 6.60 -0.11
CA ARG A 282 14.99 7.24 -0.80
C ARG A 282 15.68 8.25 0.11
N ARG A 283 16.94 8.57 -0.20
CA ARG A 283 17.66 9.68 0.44
C ARG A 283 16.87 10.96 0.20
N MET A 284 16.62 11.74 1.25
CA MET A 284 15.92 13.03 1.20
C MET A 284 16.78 14.09 0.50
N ASP A 285 16.87 13.98 -0.83
CA ASP A 285 17.64 14.84 -1.72
C ASP A 285 16.70 15.35 -2.83
N PRO A 286 16.50 16.68 -2.96
CA PRO A 286 15.58 17.25 -3.95
C PRO A 286 15.95 16.89 -5.40
N CYS A 287 17.24 16.82 -5.73
CA CYS A 287 17.72 16.44 -7.05
C CYS A 287 17.46 14.97 -7.38
N LEU A 288 17.50 14.09 -6.37
CA LEU A 288 17.08 12.70 -6.55
C LEU A 288 15.57 12.63 -6.80
N PHE A 289 14.77 13.33 -6.01
CA PHE A 289 13.31 13.28 -6.14
C PHE A 289 12.77 13.91 -7.42
N ARG A 290 13.46 14.91 -8.01
CA ARG A 290 13.16 15.43 -9.36
C ARG A 290 13.29 14.37 -10.47
N ARG A 291 14.00 13.26 -10.22
CA ARG A 291 14.33 12.23 -11.23
C ARG A 291 13.68 10.87 -10.98
N VAL A 292 13.32 10.56 -9.75
CA VAL A 292 12.65 9.30 -9.40
C VAL A 292 11.14 9.46 -9.51
N ILE A 293 10.43 8.34 -9.54
CA ILE A 293 8.96 8.33 -9.59
C ILE A 293 8.40 8.19 -8.18
N THR A 294 8.86 7.20 -7.40
CA THR A 294 8.32 6.97 -6.05
C THR A 294 9.38 6.88 -4.98
N SER A 295 9.03 7.27 -3.76
CA SER A 295 9.76 6.96 -2.52
C SER A 295 8.79 6.53 -1.45
N HIS A 296 8.98 5.34 -0.89
CA HIS A 296 8.12 4.78 0.15
C HIS A 296 8.53 5.24 1.56
N ARG A 297 7.68 5.01 2.57
CA ARG A 297 7.84 5.42 3.98
C ARG A 297 8.05 6.92 4.16
N MET A 298 7.24 7.72 3.49
CA MET A 298 7.21 9.17 3.53
C MET A 298 6.02 9.59 4.40
N ASN A 299 6.27 10.08 5.61
CA ASN A 299 5.19 10.59 6.46
C ASN A 299 4.72 11.98 5.97
N PRO A 300 3.60 12.53 6.49
CA PRO A 300 3.08 13.83 6.08
C PRO A 300 4.09 14.98 6.08
N ASN A 301 4.99 15.02 7.08
CA ASN A 301 6.00 16.07 7.19
C ASN A 301 7.12 15.89 6.17
N ASP A 302 7.53 14.64 5.91
CA ASP A 302 8.50 14.31 4.87
C ASP A 302 7.98 14.67 3.48
N MET A 303 6.70 14.39 3.21
CA MET A 303 6.06 14.75 1.94
C MET A 303 6.07 16.26 1.72
N ARG A 304 5.65 17.05 2.72
CA ARG A 304 5.66 18.52 2.66
C ARG A 304 7.06 19.08 2.48
N ARG A 305 8.02 18.60 3.28
CA ARG A 305 9.41 19.02 3.19
C ARG A 305 9.96 18.75 1.80
N MET A 306 9.87 17.52 1.32
CA MET A 306 10.46 17.17 0.03
C MET A 306 9.78 17.91 -1.12
N TRP A 307 8.45 18.03 -1.09
CA TRP A 307 7.71 18.81 -2.08
C TRP A 307 8.17 20.26 -2.14
N TYR A 308 8.30 20.92 -0.99
CA TYR A 308 8.79 22.30 -0.90
C TYR A 308 10.19 22.43 -1.49
N GLN A 309 11.13 21.61 -1.03
CA GLN A 309 12.53 21.67 -1.46
C GLN A 309 12.68 21.39 -2.97
N MET A 310 11.92 20.45 -3.52
CA MET A 310 11.93 20.15 -4.96
C MET A 310 11.51 21.33 -5.83
N HIS A 311 10.64 22.22 -5.35
CA HIS A 311 10.10 23.34 -6.12
C HIS A 311 10.80 24.67 -5.84
N HIS A 312 11.41 24.85 -4.67
CA HIS A 312 11.96 26.15 -4.24
C HIS A 312 13.48 26.18 -4.11
N GLU A 313 14.16 25.03 -4.01
CA GLU A 313 15.63 25.04 -3.96
C GLU A 313 16.20 25.04 -5.38
N GLU A 314 16.60 26.21 -5.87
CA GLU A 314 17.30 26.41 -7.15
C GLU A 314 18.77 25.94 -7.06
N GLY A 315 18.97 24.64 -6.87
CA GLY A 315 20.29 24.00 -6.96
C GLY A 315 20.51 23.33 -8.32
N ILE A 316 21.72 23.47 -8.88
CA ILE A 316 22.15 22.69 -10.04
C ILE A 316 22.18 21.21 -9.66
N CYS A 317 21.26 20.43 -10.24
CA CYS A 317 21.24 18.98 -10.05
C CYS A 317 22.25 18.30 -10.98
N ASN A 318 23.40 17.92 -10.44
CA ASN A 318 24.38 17.11 -11.18
C ASN A 318 23.77 15.77 -11.63
N VAL A 319 24.12 15.32 -12.84
CA VAL A 319 23.63 14.06 -13.41
C VAL A 319 24.05 12.89 -12.52
N THR A 320 23.12 12.40 -11.72
CA THR A 320 23.27 11.19 -10.90
C THR A 320 23.30 9.96 -11.83
N ARG A 321 24.31 9.09 -11.70
CA ARG A 321 24.37 7.80 -12.44
C ARG A 321 23.13 6.95 -12.12
N LYS A 322 22.61 6.17 -13.09
CA LYS A 322 21.44 5.27 -12.90
C LYS A 322 21.56 4.38 -11.65
N MET A 323 22.76 3.89 -11.32
CA MET A 323 23.01 3.07 -10.12
C MET A 323 22.77 3.79 -8.78
N ARG A 324 22.62 5.12 -8.77
CA ARG A 324 22.27 5.90 -7.56
C ARG A 324 20.76 6.16 -7.45
N LEU A 325 19.97 5.72 -8.42
CA LEU A 325 18.51 5.85 -8.42
C LEU A 325 17.82 4.73 -7.66
N ARG A 326 18.51 3.73 -7.10
CA ARG A 326 18.03 2.80 -6.05
C ARG A 326 19.18 1.89 -5.64
N ASN A 327 19.12 1.38 -4.41
CA ASN A 327 20.21 0.59 -3.81
C ASN A 327 20.13 -0.90 -4.13
N TYR A 328 19.12 -1.33 -4.88
CA TYR A 328 18.97 -2.70 -5.35
C TYR A 328 18.81 -2.72 -6.87
N ASN A 329 19.22 -3.80 -7.49
CA ASN A 329 19.01 -4.04 -8.90
C ASN A 329 18.42 -5.44 -9.04
N PRO A 330 17.27 -5.63 -9.70
CA PRO A 330 16.73 -6.94 -10.03
C PRO A 330 17.62 -7.58 -11.11
N GLN A 331 18.86 -7.91 -10.76
CA GLN A 331 19.84 -8.45 -11.69
C GLN A 331 19.52 -9.88 -12.15
N ARG A 332 18.45 -10.51 -11.64
CA ARG A 332 18.15 -11.93 -11.88
C ARG A 332 16.65 -12.24 -11.85
N CYS A 333 15.86 -11.44 -12.56
CA CYS A 333 14.51 -11.86 -12.91
C CYS A 333 14.60 -12.80 -14.12
N PHE A 334 14.76 -14.10 -13.88
CA PHE A 334 14.67 -15.09 -14.94
C PHE A 334 13.23 -15.10 -15.48
N VAL A 335 13.14 -15.25 -16.80
CA VAL A 335 11.92 -15.11 -17.64
C VAL A 335 11.05 -16.36 -17.60
#